data_AF-A0A0C2YJZ6-F1
#
_entry.id   AF-A0A0C2YJZ6-F1
#
_cell.length_a   1.000
_cell.length_b   1.000
_cell.length_c   1.000
_cell.angle_alpha   90.00
_cell.angle_beta   90.00
_cell.angle_gamma   90.00
#
_symmetry.space_group_name_H-M   'P 1'
#
loop_
_entity.id
_entity.type
_entity.pdbx_description
1 polymer ?
#
loop_
_entity_poly.entity_id
_entity_poly.type
_entity_poly.pdbx_seq_one_letter_code
_entity_poly.pdbx_strand_id
1 'polypeptide(L)'
;MAAILRRVADFAEQGSEIEVAADRLELSARAMAGFAAFLQKSILPEAVAHGNRAGETQIRWSVDAAMDAVNTLLARAALQEGQAVRITLPPPPAEPCP
;
A
#
# COMPACT_ATOMS: atom_id res chain seq x y z
N MET A 1 -0.09 22.85 2.35
CA MET A 1 -0.88 21.60 2.28
C MET A 1 -1.23 21.18 0.85
N ALA A 2 -1.82 22.03 -0.01
CA ALA A 2 -2.21 21.64 -1.39
C ALA A 2 -1.06 21.09 -2.26
N ALA A 3 0.16 21.61 -2.11
CA ALA A 3 1.33 21.14 -2.86
C ALA A 3 1.77 19.72 -2.50
N ILE A 4 1.53 19.27 -1.27
CA ILE A 4 1.89 17.91 -0.81
C ILE A 4 0.91 16.90 -1.40
N LEU A 5 -0.39 17.21 -1.36
CA LEU A 5 -1.43 16.36 -1.95
C LEU A 5 -1.26 16.23 -3.46
N ARG A 6 -0.90 17.31 -4.15
CA ARG A 6 -0.56 17.26 -5.58
C ARG A 6 0.61 16.32 -5.84
N ARG A 7 1.69 16.45 -5.08
CA ARG A 7 2.88 15.59 -5.25
C ARG A 7 2.59 14.11 -5.01
N VAL A 8 1.70 13.80 -4.07
CA VAL A 8 1.23 12.42 -3.82
C VAL A 8 0.34 11.93 -4.97
N ALA A 9 -0.53 12.78 -5.51
CA ALA A 9 -1.33 12.46 -6.68
C ALA A 9 -0.46 12.24 -7.93
N ASP A 10 0.52 13.11 -8.17
CA ASP A 10 1.49 12.99 -9.25
C ASP A 10 2.31 11.68 -9.11
N PHE A 11 2.65 11.30 -7.87
CA PHE A 11 3.34 10.03 -7.59
C PHE A 11 2.44 8.82 -7.86
N ALA A 12 1.14 8.92 -7.58
CA ALA A 12 0.16 7.89 -7.92
C ALA A 12 -0.09 7.80 -9.44
N GLU A 13 0.02 8.91 -10.17
CA GLU A 13 -0.11 8.95 -11.64
C GLU A 13 1.14 8.43 -12.38
N GLN A 14 2.33 8.54 -11.78
CA GLN A 14 3.60 8.14 -12.40
C GLN A 14 3.80 6.61 -12.53
N GLY A 15 2.94 5.80 -11.92
CA GLY A 15 2.88 4.36 -12.12
C GLY A 15 2.67 3.58 -10.82
N SER A 16 2.21 2.33 -10.96
CA SER A 16 1.99 1.40 -9.84
C SER A 16 3.29 0.79 -9.28
N GLU A 17 4.45 1.25 -9.74
CA GLU A 17 5.76 0.75 -9.32
C GLU A 17 6.40 1.65 -8.27
N ILE A 18 6.61 1.09 -7.09
CA ILE A 18 7.35 1.73 -6.01
C ILE A 18 8.75 1.15 -5.99
N GLU A 19 9.77 1.98 -6.21
CA GLU A 19 11.17 1.59 -6.05
C GLU A 19 11.62 1.81 -4.60
N VAL A 20 12.09 0.74 -3.96
CA VAL A 20 12.60 0.77 -2.58
C VAL A 20 14.09 0.46 -2.59
N ALA A 21 14.88 1.38 -2.03
CA ALA A 21 16.32 1.20 -1.87
C ALA A 21 16.65 -0.01 -0.97
N ALA A 22 17.74 -0.71 -1.30
CA ALA A 22 18.14 -1.95 -0.64
C ALA A 22 18.38 -1.79 0.88
N ASP A 23 18.89 -0.63 1.31
CA ASP A 23 19.13 -0.29 2.72
C ASP A 23 17.84 0.02 3.50
N ARG A 24 16.70 0.15 2.80
CA ARG A 24 15.41 0.53 3.38
C ARG A 24 14.35 -0.57 3.29
N LEU A 25 14.66 -1.75 2.76
CA LEU A 25 13.68 -2.82 2.55
C LEU A 25 12.93 -3.21 3.84
N GLU A 26 13.64 -3.44 4.95
CA GLU A 26 13.01 -3.78 6.23
C GLU A 26 12.18 -2.64 6.81
N LEU A 27 12.66 -1.40 6.68
CA LEU A 27 11.97 -0.22 7.19
C LEU A 27 10.67 0.01 6.41
N SER A 28 10.73 -0.10 5.08
CA SER A 28 9.58 0.00 4.20
C SER A 28 8.59 -1.14 4.45
N ALA A 29 9.06 -2.36 4.69
CA ALA A 29 8.19 -3.48 5.05
C ALA A 29 7.45 -3.19 6.37
N ARG A 30 8.14 -2.69 7.39
CA ARG A 30 7.51 -2.32 8.67
C ARG A 30 6.52 -1.16 8.51
N ALA A 31 6.82 -0.19 7.66
CA ALA A 31 5.91 0.92 7.36
C ALA A 31 4.62 0.42 6.68
N MET A 32 4.75 -0.47 5.68
CA MET A 32 3.60 -1.09 5.01
C MET A 32 2.76 -1.96 5.94
N ALA A 33 3.41 -2.74 6.82
CA ALA A 33 2.71 -3.52 7.83
C ALA A 33 1.97 -2.62 8.84
N GLY A 34 2.58 -1.50 9.24
CA GLY A 34 1.94 -0.50 10.09
C GLY A 34 0.74 0.16 9.42
N PHE A 35 0.84 0.48 8.13
CA PHE A 35 -0.26 1.01 7.32
C PHE A 35 -1.42 0.02 7.22
N ALA A 36 -1.13 -1.25 6.90
CA ALA A 36 -2.14 -2.31 6.85
C ALA A 36 -2.85 -2.49 8.21
N ALA A 37 -2.09 -2.53 9.31
CA ALA A 37 -2.63 -2.63 10.65
C ALA A 37 -3.50 -1.41 11.03
N PHE A 38 -3.10 -0.21 10.62
CA PHE A 38 -3.86 1.02 10.84
C PHE A 38 -5.21 0.98 10.10
N LEU A 39 -5.19 0.62 8.81
CA LEU A 39 -6.40 0.48 8.00
C LEU A 39 -7.36 -0.55 8.60
N GLN A 40 -6.83 -1.72 8.96
CA GLN A 40 -7.64 -2.82 9.50
C GLN A 40 -8.24 -2.51 10.88
N LYS A 41 -7.51 -1.80 11.75
CA LYS A 41 -7.96 -1.51 13.12
C LYS A 41 -8.78 -0.23 13.25
N SER A 42 -8.48 0.79 12.43
CA SER A 42 -9.05 2.13 12.61
C SER A 42 -10.09 2.46 11.55
N ILE A 43 -9.85 2.12 10.29
CA ILE A 43 -10.68 2.60 9.16
C ILE A 43 -11.72 1.55 8.74
N LEU A 44 -11.34 0.27 8.71
CA LEU A 44 -12.25 -0.82 8.34
C LEU A 44 -13.51 -0.88 9.23
N PRO A 45 -13.41 -0.76 10.57
CA PRO A 45 -14.60 -0.79 11.43
C PRO A 45 -15.56 0.37 11.15
N GLU A 46 -15.04 1.56 10.81
CA GLU A 46 -15.87 2.72 10.45
C GLU A 46 -16.61 2.48 9.13
N ALA A 47 -15.92 1.98 8.10
CA ALA A 47 -16.54 1.66 6.82
C ALA A 47 -17.67 0.61 6.97
N VAL A 48 -17.44 -0.40 7.81
CA VAL A 48 -18.45 -1.43 8.13
C VAL A 48 -19.61 -0.83 8.94
N ALA A 49 -19.33 -0.01 9.95
CA ALA A 49 -20.35 0.63 10.79
C ALA A 49 -21.29 1.54 9.99
N HIS A 50 -20.76 2.19 8.94
CA HIS A 50 -21.53 3.05 8.03
C HIS A 50 -22.13 2.30 6.83
N GLY A 51 -21.95 0.98 6.74
CA GLY A 51 -22.46 0.17 5.62
C GLY A 51 -21.82 0.52 4.27
N ASN A 52 -20.65 1.16 4.27
CA ASN A 52 -19.93 1.56 3.06
C ASN A 52 -19.20 0.35 2.46
N ARG A 53 -19.93 -0.45 1.68
CA ARG A 53 -19.40 -1.66 1.03
C ARG A 53 -18.24 -1.36 0.07
N ALA A 54 -18.30 -0.25 -0.66
CA ALA A 54 -17.23 0.15 -1.57
C ALA A 54 -15.94 0.47 -0.80
N GLY A 55 -16.06 1.26 0.28
CA GLY A 55 -14.96 1.56 1.19
C GLY A 55 -14.40 0.31 1.85
N GLU A 56 -15.27 -0.62 2.30
CA GLU A 56 -14.82 -1.90 2.85
C GLU A 56 -13.97 -2.69 1.85
N THR A 57 -14.43 -2.82 0.61
CA THR A 57 -13.68 -3.52 -0.45
C THR A 57 -12.35 -2.84 -0.76
N GLN A 58 -12.32 -1.52 -0.85
CA GLN A 58 -11.08 -0.75 -1.09
C GLN A 58 -10.09 -0.85 0.07
N ILE A 59 -10.57 -0.80 1.31
CA ILE A 59 -9.72 -0.92 2.51
C ILE A 59 -9.13 -2.33 2.60
N ARG A 60 -9.95 -3.37 2.40
CA ARG A 60 -9.47 -4.76 2.39
C ARG A 60 -8.43 -4.99 1.29
N TRP A 61 -8.71 -4.51 0.08
CA TRP A 61 -7.76 -4.59 -1.02
C TRP A 61 -6.45 -3.86 -0.70
N SER A 62 -6.52 -2.68 -0.08
CA SER A 62 -5.32 -1.92 0.29
C SER A 62 -4.48 -2.63 1.35
N VAL A 63 -5.13 -3.33 2.29
CA VAL A 63 -4.46 -4.18 3.29
C VAL A 63 -3.77 -5.36 2.61
N ASP A 64 -4.46 -6.06 1.71
CA ASP A 64 -3.90 -7.21 1.01
C ASP A 64 -2.70 -6.81 0.13
N ALA A 65 -2.84 -5.74 -0.66
CA ALA A 65 -1.77 -5.19 -1.49
C ALA A 65 -0.56 -4.74 -0.66
N ALA A 66 -0.78 -4.13 0.51
CA ALA A 66 0.29 -3.76 1.42
C ALA A 66 1.01 -4.99 2.00
N MET A 67 0.28 -6.05 2.35
CA MET A 67 0.87 -7.29 2.87
C MET A 67 1.67 -8.07 1.82
N ASP A 68 1.22 -8.06 0.56
CA ASP A 68 1.98 -8.62 -0.56
C ASP A 68 3.30 -7.84 -0.79
N ALA A 69 3.26 -6.52 -0.66
CA ALA A 69 4.45 -5.68 -0.71
C ALA A 69 5.41 -5.98 0.46
N VAL A 70 4.89 -6.18 1.68
CA VAL A 70 5.68 -6.61 2.84
C VAL A 70 6.39 -7.93 2.59
N ASN A 71 5.67 -8.95 2.10
CA ASN A 71 6.25 -10.26 1.80
C ASN A 71 7.37 -10.15 0.76
N THR A 72 7.15 -9.37 -0.30
CA THR A 72 8.14 -9.13 -1.35
C THR A 72 9.39 -8.45 -0.80
N LEU A 73 9.22 -7.40 0.00
CA LEU A 73 10.33 -6.65 0.61
C LEU A 73 11.15 -7.51 1.58
N LEU A 74 10.50 -8.29 2.44
CA LEU A 74 11.18 -9.17 3.39
C LEU A 74 11.88 -10.33 2.69
N ALA A 75 11.27 -10.93 1.67
CA ALA A 75 11.90 -11.99 0.88
C ALA A 75 13.19 -11.47 0.19
N ARG A 76 13.15 -10.27 -0.38
CA ARG A 76 14.32 -9.64 -1.01
C ARG A 76 15.37 -9.19 0.00
N ALA A 77 14.95 -8.68 1.16
CA ALA A 77 15.86 -8.34 2.26
C ALA A 77 16.63 -9.58 2.74
N ALA A 78 15.96 -10.74 2.84
CA ALA A 78 16.56 -12.00 3.24
C ALA A 78 17.58 -12.53 2.21
N LEU A 79 17.38 -12.25 0.92
CA LEU A 79 18.28 -12.66 -0.16
C LEU A 79 19.55 -11.80 -0.27
N GLN A 80 19.65 -10.68 0.48
CA GLN A 80 20.81 -9.77 0.50
C GLN A 80 21.31 -9.32 -0.89
N GLU A 81 20.41 -9.16 -1.87
CA GLU A 81 20.82 -8.87 -3.26
C GLU A 81 21.41 -7.47 -3.45
N GLY A 82 21.38 -6.59 -2.44
CA GLY A 82 21.97 -5.24 -2.50
C GLY A 82 21.37 -4.31 -3.56
N GLN A 83 20.31 -4.76 -4.24
CA GLN A 83 19.64 -4.06 -5.34
C GLN A 83 18.32 -3.45 -4.88
N ALA A 84 17.97 -2.31 -5.48
CA ALA A 84 16.68 -1.70 -5.29
C ALA A 84 15.57 -2.65 -5.77
N VAL A 85 14.48 -2.73 -5.01
CA VAL A 85 13.34 -3.59 -5.31
C VAL A 85 12.22 -2.74 -5.87
N ARG A 86 11.69 -3.14 -7.02
CA ARG A 86 10.46 -2.58 -7.56
C ARG A 86 9.28 -3.41 -7.10
N ILE A 87 8.33 -2.75 -6.46
CA ILE A 87 7.06 -3.34 -6.06
C ILE A 87 6.00 -2.85 -7.04
N THR A 88 5.41 -3.77 -7.78
CA THR A 88 4.22 -3.46 -8.60
C THR A 88 2.98 -3.71 -7.75
N LEU A 89 2.18 -2.68 -7.53
CA LEU A 89 0.89 -2.82 -6.87
C LEU A 89 -0.12 -3.47 -7.82
N PRO A 90 -1.01 -4.36 -7.30
CA PRO A 90 -2.10 -4.89 -8.10
C PRO A 90 -3.02 -3.76 -8.59
N PRO A 91 -3.88 -3.99 -9.59
CA PRO A 91 -4.90 -3.03 -9.97
C PRO A 91 -5.93 -2.90 -8.84
N PRO A 92 -6.41 -1.67 -8.54
CA PRO A 92 -7.44 -1.45 -7.54
C PRO A 92 -8.78 -2.09 -7.97
N PRO A 93 -9.65 -2.46 -7.02
CA PRO A 93 -10.99 -2.93 -7.34
C PRO A 93 -11.72 -1.80 -8.06
N ALA A 94 -12.34 -2.11 -9.20
CA ALA A 94 -13.08 -1.13 -10.00
C ALA A 94 -14.10 -0.40 -9.12
N GLU A 95 -14.11 0.93 -9.20
CA GLU A 95 -15.19 1.72 -8.60
C GLU A 95 -16.53 1.24 -9.19
N PRO A 96 -17.58 1.04 -8.37
CA PRO A 96 -18.93 1.09 -8.94
C PRO A 96 -19.11 2.52 -9.45
N CYS A 97 -19.14 2.66 -10.77
CA CYS A 97 -19.45 3.91 -11.46
C CYS A 97 -20.74 4.51 -10.88
N PRO A 98 -20.75 5.79 -10.45
CA PRO A 98 -21.97 6.45 -9.97
C PRO A 98 -23.04 6.59 -11.06
#